data_AF-A0AAD3NCQ9-F1
#
_entry.id   AF-A0AAD3NCQ9-F1
#
_cell.length_a   1.000
_cell.length_b   1.000
_cell.length_c   1.000
_cell.angle_alpha   90.00
_cell.angle_beta   90.00
_cell.angle_gamma   90.00
#
_symmetry.space_group_name_H-M   'P 1'
#
loop_
_entity.id
_entity.type
_entity.pdbx_description
1 polymer ?
#
loop_
_entity_poly.entity_id
_entity_poly.type
_entity_poly.pdbx_seq_one_letter_code
_entity_poly.pdbx_strand_id
1 'polypeptide(L)'
;DCLKPFTDGCFMELDGRPLCSLHFHSRQGTLCGGCGEPITGRCISALDRKFHPEHFVCAFCLRQLSQGVFKEQKGKPYCSTCFNKLFV
;
A
#
# COMPACT_ATOMS: atom_id res chain seq x y z
N ASP A 1 -20.40 4.66 9.43
CA ASP A 1 -19.38 5.10 10.40
C ASP A 1 -19.13 4.02 11.44
N CYS A 2 -17.88 3.82 11.87
CA CYS A 2 -17.51 2.73 12.78
C CYS A 2 -18.16 2.90 14.17
N LEU A 3 -19.32 2.27 14.35
CA LEU A 3 -20.14 2.23 15.57
C LEU A 3 -19.67 1.16 16.58
N LYS A 4 -18.38 0.77 16.57
CA LYS A 4 -17.88 -0.19 17.57
C LYS A 4 -17.38 0.59 18.79
N PRO A 5 -17.84 0.26 20.01
CA PRO A 5 -17.28 0.84 21.22
C PRO A 5 -15.78 0.53 21.23
N PHE A 6 -14.95 1.56 21.44
CA PHE A 6 -13.51 1.43 21.58
C PHE A 6 -13.21 0.77 22.94
N THR A 7 -13.50 -0.53 23.04
CA THR A 7 -13.33 -1.31 24.28
C THR A 7 -11.87 -1.49 24.69
N ASP A 8 -10.92 -1.13 23.82
CA ASP A 8 -9.48 -1.35 24.00
C ASP A 8 -8.64 -0.05 23.98
N GLY A 9 -9.27 1.13 23.97
CA GLY A 9 -8.54 2.41 24.02
C GLY A 9 -7.69 2.77 22.79
N CYS A 10 -7.63 1.92 21.76
CA CYS A 10 -6.90 2.20 20.53
C CYS A 10 -7.77 2.95 19.50
N PHE A 11 -7.94 4.26 19.69
CA PHE A 11 -8.53 5.16 18.69
C PHE A 11 -7.49 6.20 18.24
N MET A 12 -7.58 6.65 16.98
CA MET A 12 -6.76 7.75 16.48
C MET A 12 -7.63 8.99 16.29
N GLU A 13 -7.23 10.11 16.87
CA GLU A 13 -7.94 11.37 16.72
C GLU A 13 -7.50 12.10 15.45
N LEU A 14 -8.45 12.44 14.57
CA LEU A 14 -8.22 13.27 13.39
C LEU A 14 -9.34 14.31 13.31
N ASP A 15 -8.98 15.60 13.32
CA ASP A 15 -9.94 16.70 13.26
C ASP A 15 -10.98 16.67 14.41
N GLY A 16 -10.54 16.29 15.61
CA GLY A 16 -11.41 16.17 16.80
C GLY A 16 -12.40 15.00 16.76
N ARG A 17 -12.27 14.07 15.80
CA ARG A 17 -13.11 12.86 15.72
C ARG A 17 -12.30 11.60 15.99
N PRO A 18 -12.75 10.70 16.88
CA PRO A 18 -12.11 9.41 17.09
C PRO A 18 -12.40 8.51 15.88
N LEU A 19 -11.35 8.15 15.15
CA LEU A 19 -11.40 7.21 14.05
C LEU A 19 -10.77 5.88 14.48
N CYS A 20 -11.31 4.78 13.96
CA CYS A 20 -10.60 3.51 14.03
C CYS A 20 -9.33 3.60 13.17
N SER A 21 -8.31 2.81 13.52
CA SER A 21 -7.05 2.72 12.77
C SER A 21 -7.29 2.58 11.26
N LEU A 22 -8.23 1.74 10.84
CA LEU A 22 -8.56 1.54 9.43
C LEU A 22 -9.09 2.82 8.74
N HIS A 23 -10.04 3.54 9.35
CA HIS A 23 -10.61 4.76 8.75
C HIS A 23 -9.65 5.95 8.78
N PHE A 24 -8.84 6.06 9.83
CA PHE A 24 -7.79 7.08 9.90
C PHE A 24 -6.82 6.95 8.73
N HIS A 25 -6.30 5.74 8.50
CA HIS A 25 -5.38 5.45 7.41
C HIS A 25 -6.04 5.53 6.03
N SER A 26 -7.33 5.15 5.93
CA SER A 26 -8.13 5.35 4.71
C SER A 26 -8.24 6.83 4.35
N ARG A 27 -8.56 7.70 5.33
CA ARG A 27 -8.61 9.16 5.12
C ARG A 27 -7.24 9.78 4.85
N GLN A 28 -6.17 9.26 5.45
CA GLN A 28 -4.81 9.74 5.20
C GLN A 28 -4.18 9.20 3.91
N GLY A 29 -4.82 8.25 3.21
CA GLY A 29 -4.25 7.66 2.00
C GLY A 29 -3.02 6.80 2.25
N THR A 30 -2.92 6.19 3.44
CA THR A 30 -1.80 5.31 3.82
C THR A 30 -2.12 3.83 3.66
N LEU A 31 -3.22 3.52 2.96
CA LEU A 31 -3.59 2.15 2.62
C LEU A 31 -2.68 1.57 1.54
N CYS A 32 -2.33 0.31 1.70
CA CYS A 32 -1.59 -0.44 0.71
C CYS A 32 -2.45 -0.73 -0.51
N GLY A 33 -2.03 -0.32 -1.70
CA GLY A 33 -2.73 -0.62 -2.96
C GLY A 33 -2.77 -2.11 -3.32
N GLY A 34 -1.98 -2.95 -2.64
CA GLY A 34 -1.94 -4.41 -2.82
C GLY A 34 -2.98 -5.15 -1.97
N CYS A 35 -2.90 -5.04 -0.63
CA CYS A 35 -3.81 -5.73 0.29
C CYS A 35 -4.98 -4.86 0.82
N GLY A 36 -4.95 -3.53 0.62
CA GLY A 36 -5.95 -2.61 1.16
C GLY A 36 -5.79 -2.30 2.66
N GLU A 37 -4.77 -2.83 3.31
CA GLU A 37 -4.52 -2.62 4.74
C GLU A 37 -3.67 -1.37 5.00
N PRO A 38 -3.82 -0.75 6.18
CA PRO A 38 -3.03 0.40 6.56
C PRO A 38 -1.55 0.07 6.72
N ILE A 39 -0.69 0.86 6.08
CA ILE A 39 0.76 0.67 6.19
C ILE A 39 1.28 1.37 7.44
N THR A 40 1.47 0.59 8.50
CA THR A 40 2.01 1.06 9.78
C THR A 40 3.52 0.91 9.79
N GLY A 41 4.26 1.85 9.18
CA GLY A 41 5.73 1.87 9.16
C GLY A 41 6.34 2.02 7.77
N ARG A 42 7.23 1.10 7.38
CA ARG A 42 7.93 1.15 6.08
C ARG A 42 6.94 0.92 4.94
N CYS A 43 6.81 1.92 4.07
CA CYS A 43 5.99 1.87 2.86
C CYS A 43 6.83 2.11 1.62
N ILE A 44 6.35 1.61 0.49
CA ILE A 44 6.88 1.90 -0.84
C ILE A 44 5.90 2.83 -1.55
N SER A 45 6.37 4.01 -1.90
CA SER A 45 5.62 4.95 -2.72
C SER A 45 5.96 4.70 -4.19
N ALA A 46 5.00 4.20 -4.96
CA ALA A 46 5.13 3.89 -6.38
C ALA A 46 3.76 3.95 -7.04
N LEU A 47 3.70 4.27 -8.34
CA LEU A 47 2.43 4.29 -9.11
C LEU A 47 1.38 5.26 -8.52
N ASP A 48 1.83 6.39 -7.95
CA ASP A 48 0.99 7.34 -7.20
C ASP A 48 0.25 6.72 -5.99
N ARG A 49 0.68 5.54 -5.55
CA ARG A 49 0.08 4.79 -4.44
C ARG A 49 1.14 4.34 -3.46
N LYS A 50 0.70 3.90 -2.28
CA LYS A 50 1.57 3.30 -1.28
C LYS A 50 1.35 1.80 -1.25
N PHE A 51 2.42 1.04 -1.06
CA PHE A 51 2.39 -0.41 -0.96
C PHE A 51 3.26 -0.87 0.20
N HIS A 52 2.89 -1.99 0.81
CA HIS A 52 3.83 -2.69 1.68
C HIS A 52 5.01 -3.22 0.85
N PRO A 53 6.22 -3.26 1.42
CA PRO A 53 7.40 -3.78 0.74
C PRO A 53 7.25 -5.25 0.30
N GLU A 54 6.44 -6.03 1.03
CA GLU A 54 6.10 -7.40 0.67
C GLU A 54 5.04 -7.51 -0.44
N HIS A 55 4.14 -6.53 -0.53
CA HIS A 55 3.04 -6.50 -1.52
C HIS A 55 3.44 -5.79 -2.81
N PHE A 56 4.56 -5.07 -2.83
CA PHE A 56 5.09 -4.43 -4.03
C PHE A 56 5.88 -5.45 -4.86
N VAL A 57 5.15 -6.23 -5.65
CA VAL A 57 5.67 -7.34 -6.46
C VAL A 57 5.43 -7.13 -7.95
N CYS A 58 6.24 -7.77 -8.78
CA CYS A 58 6.07 -7.77 -10.22
C CYS A 58 4.71 -8.35 -10.63
N ALA A 59 3.94 -7.63 -11.43
CA ALA A 59 2.63 -8.08 -11.91
C ALA A 59 2.68 -9.34 -12.81
N PHE A 60 3.86 -9.77 -13.24
CA PHE A 60 4.06 -10.96 -14.06
C PHE A 60 4.64 -12.14 -13.28
N CYS A 61 5.77 -11.94 -12.60
CA CYS A 61 6.47 -13.03 -11.89
C CYS A 61 6.26 -13.03 -10.37
N LEU A 62 5.49 -12.07 -9.85
CA LEU A 62 5.19 -11.90 -8.41
C LEU A 62 6.44 -11.78 -7.52
N ARG A 63 7.60 -11.48 -8.10
CA ARG A 63 8.84 -11.23 -7.35
C ARG A 63 8.77 -9.86 -6.69
N GLN A 64 9.18 -9.79 -5.42
CA GLN A 64 9.29 -8.53 -4.68
C GLN A 64 10.24 -7.55 -5.40
N LEU A 65 9.74 -6.33 -5.57
CA LEU A 65 10.42 -5.22 -6.22
C LEU A 65 10.89 -4.17 -5.21
N SER A 66 10.81 -4.49 -3.91
CA SER A 66 11.10 -3.57 -2.81
C SER A 66 12.57 -3.20 -2.65
N GLN A 67 13.49 -4.03 -3.13
CA GLN A 67 14.94 -3.83 -3.01
C GLN A 67 15.66 -3.68 -4.35
N GLY A 68 14.94 -3.39 -5.44
CA GLY A 68 15.55 -3.33 -6.77
C GLY A 68 14.94 -2.27 -7.68
N VAL A 69 15.51 -2.15 -8.87
CA VAL A 69 14.94 -1.32 -9.94
C VAL A 69 13.72 -2.02 -10.51
N PHE A 70 12.58 -1.36 -10.50
CA PHE A 70 11.38 -1.79 -11.19
C PHE A 70 11.04 -0.84 -12.33
N LYS A 71 10.20 -1.30 -13.25
CA LYS A 71 9.62 -0.48 -14.30
C LYS A 71 8.11 -0.51 -14.19
N GLU A 72 7.48 0.65 -14.28
CA GLU A 72 6.03 0.76 -14.39
C GLU A 72 5.62 0.59 -15.84
N GLN A 73 4.53 -0.16 -16.09
CA GLN A 73 3.83 -0.18 -17.36
C GLN A 73 2.33 -0.21 -17.15
N LYS A 74 1.58 0.74 -17.72
CA LYS A 74 0.11 0.84 -17.59
C LYS A 74 -0.38 0.77 -16.14
N GLY A 75 0.33 1.44 -15.21
CA GLY A 75 -0.01 1.43 -13.79
C GLY A 75 0.23 0.09 -13.07
N LYS A 76 1.04 -0.81 -13.64
CA LYS A 76 1.48 -2.06 -13.01
C LYS A 76 3.00 -2.10 -12.90
N PRO A 77 3.56 -2.58 -11.77
CA PRO A 77 4.99 -2.66 -11.60
C PRO A 77 5.54 -3.97 -12.18
N TYR A 78 6.65 -3.90 -12.89
CA TYR A 78 7.32 -5.03 -13.53
C TYR A 78 8.79 -5.08 -13.16
N CYS A 79 9.30 -6.31 -13.03
CA CYS A 79 10.72 -6.56 -12.87
C CYS A 79 11.47 -6.18 -14.16
N SER A 80 12.72 -5.70 -14.08
CA SER A 80 13.50 -5.32 -15.28
C SER A 80 13.54 -6.41 -16.35
N THR A 81 13.68 -7.67 -15.94
CA THR A 81 13.66 -8.85 -16.83
C THR A 81 12.30 -9.06 -17.48
N CYS A 82 11.22 -8.92 -16.72
CA CYS A 82 9.84 -9.15 -17.15
C CYS A 82 9.41 -8.05 -18.11
N PHE A 83 9.75 -6.80 -17.77
CA PHE A 83 9.46 -5.65 -18.60
C PHE A 83 10.17 -5.79 -19.96
N ASN A 84 11.46 -6.15 -19.96
CA ASN A 84 12.21 -6.34 -21.18
C ASN A 84 11.70 -7.52 -22.02
N LYS A 85 11.14 -8.57 -21.42
CA LYS A 85 10.52 -9.68 -22.18
C LYS A 85 9.13 -9.36 -22.76
N LEU A 86 8.38 -8.46 -22.12
CA LEU A 86 6.97 -8.22 -22.44
C LEU A 86 6.76 -6.94 -23.27
N PHE A 87 7.65 -5.96 -23.16
CA PHE A 87 7.47 -4.61 -23.72
C PHE A 87 8.67 -4.10 -24.54
N VAL A 88 9.75 -4.87 -24.63
CA VAL A 88 10.88 -4.64 -25.55
C VAL A 88 10.91 -5.79 -26.53
#